data_AF-A0A3A2ZQ29-F1
#
_entry.id   AF-A0A3A2ZQ29-F1
#
_cell.length_a   1.000
_cell.length_b   1.000
_cell.length_c   1.000
_cell.angle_alpha   90.00
_cell.angle_beta   90.00
_cell.angle_gamma   90.00
#
_symmetry.space_group_name_H-M   'P 1'
#
loop_
_entity.id
_entity.type
_entity.pdbx_description
1 polymer ?
#
loop_
_entity_poly.entity_id
_entity_poly.type
_entity_poly.pdbx_seq_one_letter_code
_entity_poly.pdbx_strand_id
1 'polypeptide(L)'
;MSSSLTHCDLTDVNIMVEDGHVTGIIDWQLSGYLPVWWEYVSASIADSEEDREWKTLLRKYMPDYNEAREFWLGYYHLSRRPESERPKAFIAEAEREGC
;
A
#
# COMPACT_ATOMS: atom_id res chain seq x y z
N MET A 1 -15.04 -4.38 -11.52
CA MET A 1 -13.81 -3.95 -10.83
C MET A 1 -12.63 -4.63 -11.49
N SER A 2 -11.58 -3.90 -11.85
CA SER A 2 -10.34 -4.50 -12.36
C SER A 2 -9.46 -4.96 -11.19
N SER A 3 -8.78 -6.08 -11.40
CA SER A 3 -7.79 -6.64 -10.47
C SER A 3 -6.46 -6.80 -11.18
N SER A 4 -5.37 -6.65 -10.43
CA SER A 4 -4.01 -6.91 -10.90
C SER A 4 -3.35 -7.96 -10.02
N LEU A 5 -2.39 -8.70 -10.56
CA LEU A 5 -1.49 -9.50 -9.73
C LEU A 5 -0.68 -8.53 -8.86
N THR A 6 -0.83 -8.67 -7.55
CA THR A 6 -0.10 -7.92 -6.54
C THR A 6 0.86 -8.85 -5.81
N HIS A 7 2.07 -8.37 -5.54
CA HIS A 7 3.06 -9.06 -4.74
C HIS A 7 2.71 -9.04 -3.26
N CYS A 8 2.10 -7.94 -2.79
CA CYS A 8 1.73 -7.68 -1.39
C CYS A 8 2.90 -7.50 -0.41
N ASP A 9 4.12 -7.92 -0.77
CA ASP A 9 5.33 -7.77 0.05
C ASP A 9 6.55 -7.33 -0.78
N LEU A 10 6.35 -6.33 -1.66
CA LEU A 10 7.41 -5.89 -2.60
C LEU A 10 8.44 -4.98 -1.91
N THR A 11 9.21 -5.58 -1.02
CA THR A 11 10.34 -4.96 -0.32
C THR A 11 11.62 -5.01 -1.17
N ASP A 12 12.62 -4.22 -0.78
CA ASP A 12 13.94 -4.21 -1.43
C ASP A 12 14.66 -5.56 -1.33
N VAL A 13 14.45 -6.31 -0.24
CA VAL A 13 15.06 -7.63 -0.03
C VAL A 13 14.47 -8.74 -0.91
N ASN A 14 13.29 -8.52 -1.48
CA ASN A 14 12.61 -9.47 -2.37
C ASN A 14 12.91 -9.23 -3.86
N ILE A 15 13.82 -8.31 -4.18
CA ILE A 15 14.21 -7.95 -5.56
C ILE A 15 15.68 -8.29 -5.79
N MET A 16 15.94 -9.15 -6.77
CA MET A 16 17.30 -9.50 -7.20
C MET A 16 17.75 -8.59 -8.35
N VAL A 17 18.97 -8.05 -8.24
CA VAL A 17 19.57 -7.17 -9.24
C VAL A 17 20.96 -7.68 -9.62
N GLU A 18 21.23 -7.79 -10.92
CA GLU A 18 22.54 -8.12 -11.49
C GLU A 18 22.88 -7.12 -12.60
N ASP A 19 24.09 -6.54 -12.58
CA ASP A 19 24.54 -5.54 -13.55
C ASP A 19 23.53 -4.39 -13.79
N GLY A 20 22.85 -3.94 -12.73
CA GLY A 20 21.86 -2.85 -12.78
C GLY A 20 20.49 -3.24 -13.33
N HIS A 21 20.24 -4.52 -13.61
CA HIS A 21 18.97 -5.03 -14.12
C HIS A 21 18.27 -5.92 -13.09
N VAL A 22 16.95 -5.82 -13.00
CA VAL A 22 16.15 -6.75 -12.20
C VAL A 22 16.20 -8.14 -12.83
N THR A 23 16.68 -9.12 -12.10
CA THR A 23 16.82 -10.52 -12.55
C THR A 23 15.81 -11.45 -11.89
N GLY A 24 15.18 -11.03 -10.80
CA GLY A 24 14.18 -11.82 -10.10
C GLY A 24 13.38 -11.01 -9.11
N ILE A 25 12.14 -11.44 -8.91
CA ILE A 25 11.28 -11.04 -7.79
C ILE A 25 10.89 -12.34 -7.09
N ILE A 26 11.14 -12.43 -5.79
CA ILE A 26 10.97 -13.65 -4.99
C ILE A 26 9.99 -13.42 -3.85
N ASP A 27 9.67 -14.49 -3.12
CA ASP A 27 8.74 -14.48 -1.96
C ASP A 27 7.29 -14.10 -2.27
N TRP A 28 6.71 -14.77 -3.27
CA TRP A 28 5.34 -14.56 -3.73
C TRP A 28 4.24 -15.14 -2.80
N GLN A 29 4.55 -15.55 -1.58
CA GLN A 29 3.61 -16.28 -0.71
C GLN A 29 2.38 -15.47 -0.29
N LEU A 30 2.48 -14.13 -0.29
CA LEU A 30 1.38 -13.20 0.01
C LEU A 30 0.68 -12.68 -1.25
N SER A 31 1.13 -13.10 -2.45
CA SER A 31 0.62 -12.57 -3.70
C SER A 31 -0.81 -13.00 -4.01
N GLY A 32 -1.49 -12.22 -4.85
CA GLY A 32 -2.84 -12.53 -5.31
C GLY A 32 -3.35 -11.57 -6.36
N TYR A 33 -4.50 -11.89 -6.96
CA TYR A 33 -5.24 -10.93 -7.78
C TYR A 33 -6.10 -10.07 -6.87
N LEU A 34 -5.62 -8.86 -6.58
CA LEU A 34 -6.27 -7.89 -5.71
C LEU A 34 -6.71 -6.66 -6.51
N PRO A 35 -7.53 -5.75 -5.92
CA PRO A 35 -7.92 -4.53 -6.60
C PRO A 35 -6.70 -3.80 -7.18
N VAL A 36 -6.84 -3.20 -8.36
CA VAL A 36 -5.73 -2.59 -9.12
C VAL A 36 -4.90 -1.57 -8.31
N TRP A 37 -5.50 -0.96 -7.29
CA TRP A 37 -4.88 0.02 -6.40
C TRP A 37 -4.12 -0.59 -5.22
N TRP A 38 -4.24 -1.89 -4.97
CA TRP A 38 -3.77 -2.50 -3.72
C TRP A 38 -2.25 -2.44 -3.55
N GLU A 39 -1.46 -2.72 -4.58
CA GLU A 39 0.02 -2.65 -4.49
C GLU A 39 0.50 -1.22 -4.14
N TYR A 40 -0.19 -0.20 -4.65
CA TYR A 40 0.12 1.20 -4.33
C TYR A 40 -0.17 1.49 -2.85
N VAL A 41 -1.26 0.95 -2.33
CA VAL A 41 -1.66 1.12 -0.93
C VAL A 41 -0.72 0.36 0.00
N SER A 42 -0.42 -0.92 -0.29
CA SER A 42 0.47 -1.77 0.52
C SER A 42 1.88 -1.21 0.62
N ALA A 43 2.36 -0.49 -0.41
CA ALA A 43 3.63 0.24 -0.33
C ALA A 43 3.68 1.27 0.83
N SER A 44 2.55 1.64 1.45
CA SER A 44 2.52 2.51 2.63
C SER A 44 2.92 1.80 3.93
N ILE A 45 3.05 0.48 3.90
CA ILE A 45 3.46 -0.37 5.03
C ILE A 45 4.91 -0.75 4.77
N ALA A 46 5.81 -0.41 5.69
CA ALA A 46 7.22 -0.72 5.58
C ALA A 46 7.73 -1.45 6.83
N ASP A 47 8.63 -2.41 6.62
CA ASP A 47 9.19 -3.25 7.69
C ASP A 47 10.52 -2.73 8.22
N SER A 48 11.18 -1.83 7.48
CA SER A 48 12.42 -1.15 7.87
C SER A 48 12.46 0.30 7.38
N GLU A 49 13.54 1.02 7.70
CA GLU A 49 13.81 2.35 7.16
C GLU A 49 14.09 2.27 5.66
N GLU A 50 14.93 1.32 5.27
CA GLU A 50 15.36 1.07 3.90
C GLU A 50 14.16 0.70 3.02
N ASP A 51 13.29 -0.20 3.49
CA ASP A 51 12.05 -0.57 2.81
C ASP A 51 11.10 0.63 2.69
N ARG A 52 11.07 1.52 3.67
CA ARG A 52 10.27 2.75 3.60
C ARG A 52 10.78 3.71 2.53
N GLU A 53 12.09 3.89 2.44
CA GLU A 53 12.72 4.71 1.38
C GLU A 53 12.44 4.10 0.01
N TRP A 54 12.66 2.80 -0.14
CA TRP A 54 12.35 2.03 -1.35
C TRP A 54 10.88 2.21 -1.77
N LYS A 55 9.93 1.88 -0.89
CA LYS A 55 8.49 1.98 -1.20
C LYS A 55 8.04 3.41 -1.47
N THR A 56 8.69 4.41 -0.85
CA THR A 56 8.45 5.82 -1.15
C THR A 56 8.94 6.20 -2.55
N LEU A 57 10.06 5.63 -3.00
CA LEU A 57 10.52 5.76 -4.38
C LEU A 57 9.59 5.03 -5.35
N LEU A 58 9.26 3.76 -5.06
CA LEU A 58 8.40 2.90 -5.87
C LEU A 58 7.07 3.59 -6.20
N ARG A 59 6.39 4.16 -5.21
CA ARG A 59 5.11 4.87 -5.40
C ARG A 59 5.19 6.04 -6.39
N LYS A 60 6.35 6.68 -6.57
CA LYS A 60 6.52 7.77 -7.55
C LYS A 60 6.42 7.28 -9.01
N TYR A 61 6.62 5.98 -9.23
CA TYR A 61 6.60 5.35 -10.55
C TYR A 61 5.35 4.48 -10.78
N MET A 62 4.40 4.48 -9.84
CA MET A 62 3.13 3.77 -9.94
C MET A 62 2.01 4.73 -10.37
N PRO A 63 0.90 4.22 -10.95
CA PRO A 63 -0.30 5.02 -11.12
C PRO A 63 -0.79 5.57 -9.77
N ASP A 64 -1.28 6.81 -9.77
CA ASP A 64 -1.74 7.45 -8.54
C ASP A 64 -3.05 6.82 -8.04
N TYR A 65 -3.00 6.30 -6.82
CA TYR A 65 -4.15 5.79 -6.08
C TYR A 65 -4.22 6.40 -4.67
N ASN A 66 -3.84 7.67 -4.52
CA ASN A 66 -3.86 8.39 -3.24
C ASN A 66 -5.21 8.36 -2.53
N GLU A 67 -6.33 8.45 -3.26
CA GLU A 67 -7.67 8.33 -2.67
C GLU A 67 -7.87 6.97 -1.99
N ALA A 68 -7.52 5.87 -2.66
CA ALA A 68 -7.60 4.52 -2.09
C ALA A 68 -6.64 4.35 -0.90
N ARG A 69 -5.47 4.99 -0.95
CA ARG A 69 -4.50 5.01 0.14
C ARG A 69 -5.02 5.75 1.37
N GLU A 70 -5.62 6.93 1.21
CA GLU A 70 -6.18 7.68 2.34
C GLU A 70 -7.40 6.96 2.93
N PHE A 71 -8.24 6.36 2.09
CA PHE A 71 -9.32 5.47 2.55
C PHE A 71 -8.77 4.32 3.41
N TRP A 72 -7.77 3.60 2.90
CA TRP A 72 -7.16 2.48 3.63
C TRP A 72 -6.51 2.93 4.94
N LEU A 73 -5.83 4.07 4.97
CA LEU A 73 -5.24 4.63 6.20
C LEU A 73 -6.32 5.00 7.23
N GLY A 74 -7.43 5.60 6.79
CA GLY A 74 -8.60 5.87 7.62
C GLY A 74 -9.13 4.59 8.26
N TYR A 75 -9.39 3.57 7.44
CA TYR A 75 -9.85 2.25 7.88
C TYR A 75 -8.85 1.55 8.82
N TYR A 76 -7.55 1.59 8.50
CA TYR A 76 -6.48 0.98 9.30
C TYR A 76 -6.40 1.60 10.70
N HIS A 77 -6.41 2.93 10.79
CA HIS A 77 -6.40 3.62 12.07
C HIS A 77 -7.69 3.41 12.86
N LEU A 78 -8.85 3.37 12.19
CA LEU A 78 -10.11 3.04 12.83
C LEU A 78 -10.07 1.64 13.46
N SER A 79 -9.50 0.66 12.75
CA SER A 79 -9.40 -0.72 13.20
C SER A 79 -8.43 -0.92 14.37
N ARG A 80 -7.43 -0.05 14.53
CA ARG A 80 -6.36 -0.22 15.54
C ARG A 80 -6.40 0.78 16.69
N ARG A 81 -6.94 1.98 16.47
CA ARG A 81 -6.99 3.11 17.42
C ARG A 81 -8.25 3.97 17.19
N PRO A 82 -9.46 3.39 17.33
CA PRO A 82 -10.71 4.08 17.03
C PRO A 82 -10.91 5.38 17.83
N GLU A 83 -10.28 5.52 19.00
CA GLU A 83 -10.35 6.67 19.89
C GLU A 83 -9.56 7.90 19.41
N SER A 84 -8.65 7.74 18.45
CA SER A 84 -7.82 8.83 17.94
C SER A 84 -8.60 9.81 17.03
N GLU A 85 -8.09 11.04 16.87
CA GLU A 85 -8.81 12.09 16.12
C GLU A 85 -8.95 11.77 14.62
N ARG A 86 -7.98 11.07 14.03
CA ARG A 86 -8.00 10.74 12.59
C ARG A 86 -9.18 9.83 12.22
N PRO A 87 -9.43 8.70 12.90
CA PRO A 87 -10.64 7.88 12.70
C PRO A 87 -11.95 8.63 12.92
N LYS A 88 -12.05 9.50 13.93
CA LYS A 88 -13.25 10.31 14.15
C LYS A 88 -13.53 11.25 12.98
N ALA A 89 -12.48 11.91 12.48
CA ALA A 89 -12.59 12.78 11.31
C ALA A 89 -12.98 11.99 10.03
N PHE A 90 -12.40 10.80 9.84
CA PHE A 90 -12.72 9.91 8.74
C PHE A 90 -14.19 9.45 8.76
N ILE A 91 -14.71 9.06 9.92
CA ILE A 91 -16.15 8.72 10.08
C ILE A 91 -17.03 9.93 9.77
N ALA A 92 -16.73 11.09 10.36
CA ALA A 92 -17.51 12.31 10.13
C ALA A 92 -17.51 12.76 8.66
N GLU A 93 -16.43 12.50 7.92
CA GLU A 93 -16.35 12.73 6.48
C GLU A 93 -17.26 11.78 5.70
N ALA A 94 -17.17 10.47 5.97
CA ALA A 94 -18.03 9.47 5.34
C ALA A 94 -19.52 9.74 5.57
N GLU A 95 -19.90 10.15 6.79
CA GLU A 95 -21.28 10.52 7.13
C GLU A 95 -21.77 11.75 6.36
N ARG A 96 -20.90 12.75 6.11
CA ARG A 96 -21.25 13.92 5.30
C ARG A 96 -21.46 13.58 3.82
N GLU A 97 -20.74 12.59 3.32
CA GLU A 97 -20.82 12.14 1.93
C GLU A 97 -22.02 11.22 1.67
N GLY A 98 -22.74 10.80 2.72
CA GLY A 98 -23.97 10.03 2.60
C GLY A 98 -23.76 8.53 2.32
N CYS A 99 -22.62 7.99 2.75
CA CYS A 99 -22.36 6.54 2.79
C CYS A 99 -23.07 5.87 3.97
#